data_AF-A0A2V5TC12-F1
#
_entry.id   AF-A0A2V5TC12-F1
#
_cell.length_a   1.000
_cell.length_b   1.000
_cell.length_c   1.000
_cell.angle_alpha   90.00
_cell.angle_beta   90.00
_cell.angle_gamma   90.00
#
_symmetry.space_group_name_H-M   'P 1'
#
loop_
_entity.id
_entity.type
_entity.pdbx_description
1 polymer ?
#
loop_
_entity_poly.entity_id
_entity_poly.type
_entity_poly.pdbx_seq_one_letter_code
_entity_poly.pdbx_strand_id
1 'polypeptide(L)'
;MPPPLEGTISLGIYDKNGKLVRVLHQESELNEFTIGSDALVTQWDGKNESGEDLPPGKYRARGYLVGHLKVEDLGPAASPASENNATASVKVKLMPNPLANEKQSIVAVGVGFDSDGSYLKTIDDLPLLTVSEAPNLVHMVIAKNNDRSVTIWQDDGTAVHRFRVSNVDKMMAFDCGEFELK
;
A
#
# COMPACT_ATOMS: atom_id res chain seq x y z
N MET A 1 3.61 6.60 21.89
CA MET A 1 4.97 6.65 21.29
C MET A 1 4.79 6.60 19.78
N PRO A 2 5.21 7.64 19.03
CA PRO A 2 5.14 7.62 17.58
C PRO A 2 6.01 6.48 17.02
N PRO A 3 5.66 5.93 15.86
CA PRO A 3 6.47 4.89 15.25
C PRO A 3 7.90 5.39 14.98
N PRO A 4 8.93 4.52 15.15
CA PRO A 4 10.33 4.89 15.02
C PRO A 4 10.79 5.14 13.57
N LEU A 5 9.86 5.18 12.61
CA LEU A 5 10.09 5.26 11.19
C LEU A 5 9.44 6.54 10.66
N GLU A 6 10.21 7.38 9.98
CA GLU A 6 9.66 8.51 9.21
C GLU A 6 9.17 8.02 7.85
N GLY A 7 8.05 8.58 7.39
CA GLY A 7 7.37 8.13 6.18
C GLY A 7 5.94 8.63 6.08
N THR A 8 5.18 8.01 5.18
CA THR A 8 3.77 8.32 4.94
C THR A 8 2.87 7.22 5.49
N ILE A 9 1.59 7.53 5.68
CA ILE A 9 0.58 6.60 6.17
C ILE A 9 -0.40 6.28 5.04
N SER A 10 -0.56 4.99 4.76
CA SER A 10 -1.71 4.45 4.03
C SER A 10 -2.65 3.76 5.01
N LEU A 11 -3.91 4.18 5.04
CA LEU A 11 -4.92 3.70 5.97
C LEU A 11 -6.22 3.36 5.23
N GLY A 12 -6.71 2.14 5.43
CA GLY A 12 -7.95 1.66 4.84
C GLY A 12 -9.01 1.31 5.89
N ILE A 13 -10.27 1.40 5.48
CA ILE A 13 -11.42 0.86 6.21
C ILE A 13 -11.88 -0.44 5.56
N TYR A 14 -12.12 -1.44 6.38
CA TYR A 14 -12.41 -2.80 5.95
C TYR A 14 -13.73 -3.29 6.54
N ASP A 15 -14.50 -4.03 5.72
CA ASP A 15 -15.69 -4.73 6.20
C ASP A 15 -15.33 -5.95 7.06
N LYS A 16 -16.35 -6.62 7.62
CA LYS A 16 -16.18 -7.85 8.41
C LYS A 16 -15.51 -9.01 7.67
N ASN A 17 -15.47 -8.99 6.34
CA ASN A 17 -14.82 -10.01 5.51
C ASN A 17 -13.37 -9.65 5.19
N GLY A 18 -12.89 -8.48 5.65
CA GLY A 18 -11.57 -7.96 5.35
C GLY A 18 -11.46 -7.33 3.96
N LYS A 19 -12.58 -7.02 3.30
CA LYS A 19 -12.59 -6.29 2.02
C LYS A 19 -12.42 -4.80 2.30
N LEU A 20 -11.48 -4.16 1.58
CA LEU A 20 -11.33 -2.71 1.60
C LEU A 20 -12.59 -2.06 1.04
N VAL A 21 -13.20 -1.15 1.82
CA VAL A 21 -14.41 -0.40 1.43
C VAL A 21 -14.14 1.08 1.21
N ARG A 22 -13.03 1.59 1.76
CA ARG A 22 -12.62 2.99 1.63
C ARG A 22 -11.12 3.10 1.86
N VAL A 23 -10.41 3.81 0.98
CA VAL A 23 -9.09 4.35 1.29
C VAL A 23 -9.30 5.65 2.06
N LEU A 24 -8.88 5.67 3.33
CA LEU A 24 -9.05 6.85 4.19
C LEU A 24 -7.86 7.80 4.06
N HIS A 25 -6.66 7.24 3.94
CA HIS A 25 -5.43 7.97 3.64
C HIS A 25 -4.60 7.15 2.65
N GLN A 26 -4.03 7.83 1.65
CA GLN A 26 -3.06 7.26 0.72
C GLN A 26 -1.82 8.15 0.76
N GLU A 27 -0.69 7.57 1.14
CA GLU A 27 0.60 8.28 1.19
C GLU A 27 0.54 9.59 1.99
N SER A 28 -0.32 9.70 3.00
CA SER A 28 -0.49 10.93 3.78
C SER A 28 0.69 11.17 4.72
N GLU A 29 1.13 12.41 4.82
CA GLU A 29 2.09 12.85 5.82
C GLU A 29 1.48 12.86 7.23
N LEU A 30 2.33 12.76 8.27
CA LEU A 30 1.86 12.76 9.67
C LEU A 30 1.17 14.07 10.06
N ASN A 31 1.46 15.18 9.37
CA ASN A 31 0.86 16.50 9.61
C ASN A 31 -0.58 16.63 9.07
N GLU A 32 -1.04 15.68 8.24
CA GLU A 32 -2.42 15.61 7.75
C GLU A 32 -3.38 15.05 8.80
N PHE A 33 -2.85 14.51 9.90
CA PHE A 33 -3.62 13.97 11.02
C PHE A 33 -3.78 15.01 12.12
N THR A 34 -4.91 14.94 12.83
CA THR A 34 -5.07 15.73 14.06
C THR A 34 -4.22 15.11 15.18
N ILE A 35 -3.43 15.93 15.87
CA ILE A 35 -2.63 15.47 17.02
C ILE A 35 -3.54 15.43 18.25
N GLY A 36 -3.86 14.23 18.72
CA GLY A 36 -4.48 13.97 20.02
C GLY A 36 -3.46 13.97 21.15
N SER A 37 -3.90 13.71 22.39
CA SER A 37 -3.01 13.74 23.57
C SER A 37 -1.81 12.79 23.43
N ASP A 38 -2.03 11.61 22.84
CA ASP A 38 -1.03 10.54 22.73
C ASP A 38 -1.10 9.78 21.39
N ALA A 39 -1.84 10.31 20.41
CA ALA A 39 -2.15 9.62 19.16
C ALA A 39 -2.35 10.58 17.99
N LEU A 40 -2.20 10.05 16.77
CA LEU A 40 -2.72 10.68 15.55
C LEU A 40 -4.19 10.28 15.38
N VAL A 41 -5.03 11.25 15.03
CA VAL A 41 -6.47 11.11 14.92
C VAL A 41 -6.91 11.47 13.51
N THR A 42 -7.75 10.61 12.93
CA THR A 42 -8.48 10.85 11.68
C THR A 42 -9.93 10.38 11.85
N GLN A 43 -10.82 10.81 10.95
CA GLN A 43 -12.24 10.52 11.01
C GLN A 43 -12.73 9.96 9.67
N TRP A 44 -13.53 8.92 9.74
CA TRP A 44 -14.26 8.39 8.60
C TRP A 44 -15.72 8.82 8.67
N ASP A 45 -16.30 9.17 7.52
CA ASP A 45 -17.67 9.65 7.37
C ASP A 45 -18.73 8.54 7.23
N GLY A 46 -18.30 7.27 7.21
CA GLY A 46 -19.18 6.11 7.04
C GLY A 46 -19.49 5.78 5.58
N LYS A 47 -18.78 6.40 4.62
CA LYS A 47 -19.03 6.22 3.18
C LYS A 47 -17.98 5.36 2.49
N ASN A 48 -18.37 4.72 1.40
CA ASN A 48 -17.45 4.00 0.52
C ASN A 48 -16.66 4.95 -0.40
N GLU A 49 -15.80 4.42 -1.25
CA GLU A 49 -15.02 5.21 -2.22
C GLU A 49 -15.88 6.06 -3.16
N SER A 50 -17.07 5.57 -3.54
CA SER A 50 -18.04 6.29 -4.38
C SER A 50 -18.84 7.37 -3.64
N GLY A 51 -18.64 7.54 -2.32
CA GLY A 51 -19.39 8.48 -1.48
C GLY A 51 -20.77 7.99 -1.02
N GLU A 52 -21.08 6.70 -1.21
CA GLU A 52 -22.34 6.09 -0.79
C GLU A 52 -22.25 5.66 0.68
N ASP A 53 -23.35 5.81 1.42
CA ASP A 53 -23.44 5.36 2.81
C ASP A 53 -23.31 3.84 2.91
N LEU A 54 -22.45 3.37 3.80
CA LEU A 54 -22.33 1.95 4.10
C LEU A 54 -23.35 1.52 5.16
N PRO A 55 -23.78 0.24 5.14
CA PRO A 55 -24.76 -0.25 6.08
C PRO A 55 -24.20 -0.27 7.53
N PRO A 56 -25.08 -0.14 8.54
CA PRO A 56 -24.69 -0.33 9.93
C PRO A 56 -24.01 -1.69 10.15
N GLY A 57 -22.99 -1.70 11.00
CA GLY A 57 -22.22 -2.90 11.27
C GLY A 57 -20.80 -2.62 11.72
N LYS A 58 -20.03 -3.71 11.89
CA LYS A 58 -18.63 -3.65 12.31
C LYS A 58 -17.71 -3.45 11.12
N TYR A 59 -16.79 -2.50 11.29
CA TYR A 59 -15.71 -2.20 10.37
C TYR A 59 -14.38 -2.19 11.14
N ARG A 60 -13.28 -2.33 10.42
CA ARG A 60 -11.93 -2.31 10.99
C ARG A 60 -11.07 -1.31 10.24
N ALA A 61 -10.29 -0.52 10.97
CA ALA A 61 -9.29 0.35 10.38
C ALA A 61 -7.91 -0.28 10.55
N ARG A 62 -7.16 -0.44 9.47
CA ARG A 62 -5.77 -0.91 9.50
C ARG A 62 -4.98 -0.23 8.39
N GLY A 63 -3.66 -0.15 8.58
CA GLY A 63 -2.81 0.56 7.66
C GLY A 63 -1.36 0.19 7.76
N TYR A 64 -0.56 0.94 7.00
CA TYR A 64 0.87 0.80 6.90
C TYR A 64 1.50 2.17 7.03
N LEU A 65 2.51 2.23 7.89
CA LEU A 65 3.49 3.29 7.82
C LEU A 65 4.53 2.87 6.78
N VAL A 66 4.63 3.66 5.73
CA VAL A 66 5.49 3.42 4.58
C VAL A 66 6.69 4.35 4.71
N GLY A 67 7.85 3.80 5.06
CA GLY A 67 9.08 4.58 5.17
C GLY A 67 9.57 5.07 3.81
N HIS A 68 10.76 5.67 3.79
CA HIS A 68 11.38 6.14 2.55
C HIS A 68 11.79 4.99 1.60
N LEU A 69 10.83 4.61 0.75
CA LEU A 69 11.02 3.75 -0.40
C LEU A 69 11.72 4.54 -1.50
N LYS A 70 12.64 3.88 -2.21
CA LYS A 70 13.34 4.50 -3.35
C LYS A 70 12.81 3.90 -4.64
N VAL A 71 12.14 4.72 -5.45
CA VAL A 71 11.72 4.35 -6.80
C VAL A 71 12.80 4.79 -7.79
N GLU A 72 13.25 3.88 -8.64
CA GLU A 72 14.23 4.13 -9.69
C GLU A 72 13.66 3.68 -11.03
N ASP A 73 13.53 4.62 -11.98
CA ASP A 73 13.24 4.30 -13.37
C ASP A 73 14.49 3.69 -14.02
N LEU A 74 14.36 2.46 -14.52
CA LEU A 74 15.42 1.72 -15.22
C LEU A 74 15.27 1.80 -16.75
N GLY A 75 14.29 2.57 -17.23
CA GLY A 75 14.01 2.81 -18.64
C GLY A 75 13.26 1.67 -19.33
N PRO A 76 13.23 1.71 -20.68
CA PRO A 76 12.60 0.68 -21.49
C PRO A 76 13.22 -0.71 -21.25
N ALA A 77 12.38 -1.73 -21.25
CA ALA A 77 12.77 -3.12 -21.07
C ALA A 77 11.98 -4.03 -22.03
N ALA A 78 12.46 -5.26 -22.19
CA ALA A 78 11.61 -6.32 -22.73
C ALA A 78 10.59 -6.75 -21.66
N SER A 79 9.42 -7.24 -22.10
CA SER A 79 8.48 -7.92 -21.22
C SER A 79 9.20 -9.03 -20.46
N PRO A 80 8.92 -9.21 -19.15
CA PRO A 80 9.55 -10.28 -18.40
C PRO A 80 9.17 -11.62 -19.05
N ALA A 81 10.17 -12.42 -19.44
CA ALA A 81 9.93 -13.80 -19.81
C ALA A 81 9.26 -14.51 -18.62
N SER A 82 8.32 -15.43 -18.86
CA SER A 82 7.66 -16.23 -17.83
C SER A 82 8.64 -17.04 -16.95
N GLU A 83 9.93 -17.00 -17.26
CA GLU A 83 11.03 -17.63 -16.54
C GLU A 83 11.49 -16.73 -15.38
N ASN A 84 10.79 -16.94 -14.25
CA ASN A 84 11.18 -16.69 -12.85
C ASN A 84 10.58 -15.43 -12.18
N ASN A 85 9.53 -15.69 -11.39
CA ASN A 85 8.95 -14.83 -10.34
C ASN A 85 8.09 -13.63 -10.77
N ALA A 86 7.66 -13.53 -12.03
CA ALA A 86 6.54 -12.66 -12.39
C ALA A 86 5.24 -13.16 -11.72
N THR A 87 4.67 -12.36 -10.84
CA THR A 87 3.51 -12.75 -10.01
C THR A 87 2.56 -11.55 -9.83
N ALA A 88 1.32 -11.82 -9.46
CA ALA A 88 0.37 -10.79 -9.04
C ALA A 88 0.78 -10.13 -7.70
N SER A 89 1.57 -10.81 -6.87
CA SER A 89 2.09 -10.27 -5.61
C SER A 89 3.34 -10.99 -5.09
N VAL A 90 4.15 -10.28 -4.30
CA VAL A 90 5.37 -10.78 -3.65
C VAL A 90 5.26 -10.66 -2.13
N LYS A 91 5.82 -11.63 -1.40
CA LYS A 91 5.86 -11.59 0.07
C LYS A 91 7.03 -10.73 0.56
N VAL A 92 6.71 -9.69 1.32
CA VAL A 92 7.67 -8.76 1.93
C VAL A 92 7.61 -8.91 3.45
N LYS A 93 8.78 -8.99 4.08
CA LYS A 93 8.90 -9.03 5.54
C LYS A 93 9.02 -7.59 6.04
N LEU A 94 8.08 -7.17 6.88
CA LEU A 94 7.97 -5.80 7.35
C LEU A 94 8.82 -5.55 8.59
N MET A 95 9.00 -4.29 8.96
CA MET A 95 9.50 -3.92 10.27
C MET A 95 8.51 -4.33 11.37
N PRO A 96 8.99 -4.81 12.53
CA PRO A 96 8.12 -5.10 13.66
C PRO A 96 7.46 -3.81 14.15
N ASN A 97 6.20 -3.92 14.58
CA ASN A 97 5.51 -2.82 15.22
C ASN A 97 5.70 -2.93 16.75
N PRO A 98 6.38 -1.96 17.41
CA PRO A 98 6.58 -1.98 18.87
C PRO A 98 5.27 -2.00 19.66
N LEU A 99 4.18 -1.50 19.07
CA LEU A 99 2.85 -1.48 19.68
C LEU A 99 2.09 -2.82 19.53
N ALA A 100 2.59 -3.73 18.69
CA ALA A 100 1.97 -5.03 18.41
C ALA A 100 2.83 -6.21 18.90
N ASN A 101 3.40 -6.08 20.11
CA ASN A 101 4.31 -7.07 20.71
C ASN A 101 5.49 -7.45 19.80
N GLU A 102 5.95 -6.50 18.98
CA GLU A 102 7.08 -6.67 18.04
C GLU A 102 6.92 -7.84 17.05
N LYS A 103 5.69 -8.31 16.83
CA LYS A 103 5.45 -9.41 15.89
C LYS A 103 5.79 -8.94 14.47
N GLN A 104 6.76 -9.61 13.86
CA GLN A 104 7.15 -9.28 12.50
C GLN A 104 6.11 -9.81 11.50
N SER A 105 5.51 -8.90 10.74
CA SER A 105 4.48 -9.20 9.76
C SER A 105 5.09 -9.53 8.40
N ILE A 106 4.51 -10.50 7.69
CA ILE A 106 4.78 -10.76 6.27
C ILE A 106 3.53 -10.35 5.52
N VAL A 107 3.68 -9.47 4.54
CA VAL A 107 2.59 -8.96 3.72
C VAL A 107 2.84 -9.27 2.25
N ALA A 108 1.76 -9.64 1.54
CA ALA A 108 1.81 -9.78 0.10
C ALA A 108 1.57 -8.40 -0.53
N VAL A 109 2.54 -7.94 -1.30
CA VAL A 109 2.53 -6.65 -2.00
C VAL A 109 2.42 -6.92 -3.48
N GLY A 110 1.42 -6.32 -4.12
CA GLY A 110 1.21 -6.34 -5.56
C GLY A 110 1.47 -4.98 -6.19
N VAL A 111 1.08 -4.88 -7.45
CA VAL A 111 1.05 -3.62 -8.21
C VAL A 111 -0.36 -3.37 -8.71
N GLY A 112 -0.78 -2.12 -8.67
CA GLY A 112 -2.02 -1.63 -9.25
C GLY A 112 -1.74 -0.45 -10.17
N PHE A 113 -2.69 -0.15 -11.04
CA PHE A 113 -2.70 1.06 -11.84
C PHE A 113 -4.13 1.55 -12.06
N ASP A 114 -4.24 2.84 -12.32
CA ASP A 114 -5.46 3.55 -12.69
C ASP A 114 -5.14 4.65 -13.71
N SER A 115 -5.97 5.68 -13.81
CA SER A 115 -5.76 6.81 -14.72
C SER A 115 -4.57 7.69 -14.33
N ASP A 116 -4.20 7.71 -13.05
CA ASP A 116 -3.22 8.63 -12.50
C ASP A 116 -1.82 8.00 -12.50
N GLY A 117 -1.76 6.67 -12.57
CA GLY A 117 -0.54 5.96 -12.88
C GLY A 117 -0.51 4.59 -12.24
N SER A 118 0.65 4.22 -11.69
CA SER A 118 0.82 2.95 -11.00
C SER A 118 1.34 3.10 -9.59
N TYR A 119 1.03 2.12 -8.77
CA TYR A 119 1.35 2.11 -7.36
C TYR A 119 1.59 0.70 -6.83
N LEU A 120 2.39 0.59 -5.77
CA LEU A 120 2.40 -0.59 -4.91
C LEU A 120 1.11 -0.64 -4.12
N LYS A 121 0.56 -1.84 -3.95
CA LYS A 121 -0.62 -2.07 -3.12
C LYS A 121 -0.52 -3.36 -2.33
N THR A 122 -1.31 -3.50 -1.28
CA THR A 122 -1.54 -4.81 -0.67
C THR A 122 -2.51 -5.64 -1.52
N ILE A 123 -2.60 -6.96 -1.25
CA ILE A 123 -3.51 -7.86 -1.99
C ILE A 123 -5.00 -7.60 -1.74
N ASP A 124 -5.33 -6.89 -0.66
CA ASP A 124 -6.64 -6.36 -0.32
C ASP A 124 -6.83 -4.93 -0.85
N ASP A 125 -6.04 -4.54 -1.84
CA ASP A 125 -6.16 -3.33 -2.67
C ASP A 125 -5.80 -1.99 -2.02
N LEU A 126 -5.23 -1.96 -0.81
CA LEU A 126 -4.81 -0.70 -0.18
C LEU A 126 -3.56 -0.15 -0.90
N PRO A 127 -3.60 1.05 -1.52
CA PRO A 127 -2.43 1.67 -2.12
C PRO A 127 -1.39 2.06 -1.06
N LEU A 128 -0.12 1.83 -1.36
CA LEU A 128 1.00 2.01 -0.43
C LEU A 128 2.00 3.09 -0.88
N LEU A 129 2.30 3.13 -2.18
CA LEU A 129 3.30 4.03 -2.74
C LEU A 129 3.07 4.20 -4.25
N THR A 130 3.05 5.43 -4.73
CA THR A 130 3.07 5.74 -6.15
C THR A 130 4.43 5.40 -6.76
N VAL A 131 4.41 4.64 -7.86
CA VAL A 131 5.62 4.20 -8.59
C VAL A 131 5.89 5.08 -9.80
N SER A 132 4.83 5.46 -10.52
CA SER A 132 4.94 6.34 -11.68
C SER A 132 3.59 6.96 -12.02
N GLU A 133 3.59 8.18 -12.52
CA GLU A 133 2.40 8.88 -13.03
C GLU A 133 2.13 8.60 -14.53
N ALA A 134 2.58 7.44 -15.01
CA ALA A 134 2.48 7.07 -16.42
C ALA A 134 1.01 6.74 -16.78
N PRO A 135 0.41 7.41 -17.78
CA PRO A 135 -0.97 7.15 -18.17
C PRO A 135 -1.08 5.90 -19.06
N ASN A 136 -2.31 5.45 -19.30
CA ASN A 136 -2.66 4.42 -20.29
C ASN A 136 -1.98 3.06 -20.07
N LEU A 137 -1.66 2.72 -18.82
CA LEU A 137 -1.15 1.40 -18.47
C LEU A 137 -2.21 0.33 -18.78
N VAL A 138 -1.79 -0.77 -19.40
CA VAL A 138 -2.67 -1.90 -19.76
C VAL A 138 -2.33 -3.15 -18.99
N HIS A 139 -1.07 -3.29 -18.56
CA HIS A 139 -0.61 -4.45 -17.82
C HIS A 139 0.58 -4.12 -16.94
N MET A 140 0.67 -4.80 -15.79
CA MET A 140 1.77 -4.64 -14.86
C MET A 140 2.18 -5.97 -14.25
N VAL A 141 3.47 -6.08 -13.94
CA VAL A 141 4.06 -7.26 -13.30
C VAL A 141 4.98 -6.81 -12.18
N ILE A 142 4.96 -7.53 -11.08
CA ILE A 142 5.93 -7.40 -10.00
C ILE A 142 6.74 -8.69 -9.84
N ALA A 143 8.04 -8.54 -9.59
CA ALA A 143 8.91 -9.64 -9.17
C ALA A 143 9.77 -9.22 -7.99
N LYS A 144 10.02 -10.17 -7.09
CA LYS A 144 10.88 -9.97 -5.94
C LYS A 144 12.34 -10.12 -6.37
N ASN A 145 13.16 -9.10 -6.09
CA ASN A 145 14.60 -9.22 -6.27
C ASN A 145 15.23 -9.85 -5.02
N ASN A 146 14.87 -9.32 -3.85
CA ASN A 146 15.28 -9.80 -2.53
C ASN A 146 14.26 -9.31 -1.48
N ASP A 147 14.54 -9.49 -0.19
CA ASP A 147 13.63 -9.05 0.88
C ASP A 147 13.41 -7.53 0.97
N ARG A 148 14.28 -6.73 0.34
CA ARG A 148 14.27 -5.26 0.41
C ARG A 148 13.94 -4.57 -0.90
N SER A 149 13.79 -5.30 -1.99
CA SER A 149 13.54 -4.67 -3.28
C SER A 149 12.73 -5.54 -4.23
N VAL A 150 11.94 -4.85 -5.04
CA VAL A 150 11.09 -5.43 -6.08
C VAL A 150 11.37 -4.73 -7.40
N THR A 151 11.15 -5.45 -8.49
CA THR A 151 11.15 -4.89 -9.84
C THR A 151 9.72 -4.90 -10.36
N ILE A 152 9.35 -3.81 -11.01
CA ILE A 152 8.03 -3.61 -11.59
C ILE A 152 8.22 -3.41 -13.09
N TRP A 153 7.43 -4.11 -13.89
CA TRP A 153 7.30 -3.86 -15.31
C TRP A 153 5.91 -3.27 -15.56
N GLN A 154 5.87 -2.19 -16.33
CA GLN A 154 4.68 -1.48 -16.76
C GLN A 154 4.60 -1.56 -18.27
N ASP A 155 3.45 -1.95 -18.79
CA ASP A 155 3.17 -2.00 -20.22
C ASP A 155 2.05 -1.01 -20.51
N ASP A 156 2.30 -0.08 -21.44
CA ASP A 156 1.34 0.93 -21.93
C ASP A 156 0.70 0.53 -23.27
N GLY A 157 0.93 -0.70 -23.73
CA GLY A 157 0.49 -1.24 -25.02
C GLY A 157 1.43 -0.91 -26.18
N THR A 158 2.42 -0.06 -25.98
CA THR A 158 3.43 0.33 -26.97
C THR A 158 4.84 -0.08 -26.54
N ALA A 159 5.17 0.11 -25.27
CA ALA A 159 6.46 -0.18 -24.69
C ALA A 159 6.31 -0.73 -23.27
N VAL A 160 7.32 -1.51 -22.85
CA VAL A 160 7.46 -1.92 -21.46
C VAL A 160 8.52 -1.07 -20.78
N HIS A 161 8.15 -0.42 -19.68
CA HIS A 161 9.04 0.33 -18.80
C HIS A 161 9.30 -0.45 -17.52
N ARG A 162 10.51 -0.33 -16.97
CA ARG A 162 10.91 -1.08 -15.78
C ARG A 162 11.34 -0.15 -14.65
N PHE A 163 10.78 -0.38 -13.47
CA PHE A 163 11.12 0.34 -12.26
C PHE A 163 11.69 -0.61 -11.21
N ARG A 164 12.58 -0.10 -10.36
CA ARG A 164 12.99 -0.77 -9.13
C ARG A 164 12.47 0.02 -7.94
N VAL A 165 11.78 -0.67 -7.03
CA VAL A 165 11.43 -0.10 -5.73
C VAL A 165 12.30 -0.78 -4.67
N SER A 166 13.12 0.01 -3.99
CA SER A 166 14.03 -0.42 -2.94
C SER A 166 13.54 0.02 -1.56
N ASN A 167 14.04 -0.64 -0.51
CA ASN A 167 13.64 -0.50 0.88
C ASN A 167 12.20 -0.96 1.18
N VAL A 168 11.63 -1.89 0.41
CA VAL A 168 10.24 -2.38 0.65
C VAL A 168 10.05 -3.02 2.02
N ASP A 169 11.13 -3.44 2.70
CA ASP A 169 11.09 -3.90 4.08
C ASP A 169 10.88 -2.77 5.10
N LYS A 170 11.12 -1.50 4.73
CA LYS A 170 10.84 -0.31 5.55
C LYS A 170 9.37 0.09 5.50
N MET A 171 8.50 -0.88 5.74
CA MET A 171 7.09 -0.64 6.02
C MET A 171 6.75 -1.29 7.36
N MET A 172 5.77 -0.74 8.06
CA MET A 172 5.32 -1.26 9.35
C MET A 172 3.79 -1.31 9.36
N ALA A 173 3.23 -2.49 9.57
CA ALA A 173 1.78 -2.66 9.69
C ALA A 173 1.29 -2.16 11.06
N PHE A 174 0.14 -1.52 11.08
CA PHE A 174 -0.56 -1.18 12.31
C PHE A 174 -2.07 -1.43 12.17
N ASP A 175 -2.72 -1.59 13.32
CA ASP A 175 -4.15 -1.88 13.42
C ASP A 175 -4.76 -0.85 14.36
N CYS A 176 -5.77 -0.13 13.88
CA CYS A 176 -6.49 0.88 14.65
C CYS A 176 -7.70 0.29 15.40
N GLY A 177 -7.95 -1.01 15.23
CA GLY A 177 -9.04 -1.73 15.89
C GLY A 177 -10.35 -1.72 15.10
N GLU A 178 -11.37 -2.26 15.75
CA GLU A 178 -12.72 -2.38 15.22
C GLU A 178 -13.63 -1.31 15.81
N PHE A 179 -14.59 -0.86 15.01
CA PHE A 179 -15.61 0.09 15.41
C PHE A 179 -16.94 -0.24 14.73
N GLU A 180 -18.03 0.29 15.27
CA GLU A 180 -19.39 0.00 14.81
C GLU A 180 -20.03 1.26 14.23
N LEU A 181 -20.43 1.17 12.95
CA LEU A 181 -21.26 2.16 12.29
C LEU A 181 -22.71 1.89 12.70
N LYS A 182 -23.38 2.91 13.23
CA LYS A 182 -24.76 2.82 13.75
C LYS A 182 -25.78 3.26 12.71
#